data_AF-A0A150INY5-F1
#
_entry.id   AF-A0A150INY5-F1
#
_cell.length_a   1.000
_cell.length_b   1.000
_cell.length_c   1.000
_cell.angle_alpha   90.00
_cell.angle_beta   90.00
_cell.angle_gamma   90.00
#
_symmetry.space_group_name_H-M   'P 1'
#
loop_
_entity.id
_entity.type
_entity.pdbx_description
1 polymer ?
#
loop_
_entity_poly.entity_id
_entity_poly.type
_entity_poly.pdbx_seq_one_letter_code
_entity_poly.pdbx_strand_id
1 'polypeptide(L)' 'MITKNPAKAFGAKDYGIKVGNPADLVAFDAPTAIDAIRLVARRYLVIKNGAIIAQTKPYETNIFLNGREEKIDFIK' A
#
# COMPACT_ATOMS: atom_id res chain seq x y z
N MET A 1 -13.69 -2.96 -4.45
CA MET A 1 -14.18 -1.88 -5.35
C MET A 1 -13.08 -1.21 -6.18
N ILE A 2 -11.83 -1.07 -5.72
CA ILE A 2 -10.80 -0.29 -6.46
C ILE A 2 -9.71 -1.13 -7.15
N THR A 3 -9.74 -2.46 -7.03
CA THR A 3 -8.75 -3.39 -7.64
C THR A 3 -9.42 -4.38 -8.58
N LYS A 4 -9.98 -5.47 -8.05
CA LYS A 4 -10.56 -6.58 -8.82
C LYS A 4 -11.75 -6.16 -9.71
N ASN A 5 -12.66 -5.32 -9.19
CA ASN A 5 -13.87 -4.94 -9.94
C ASN A 5 -13.55 -4.06 -11.16
N PRO A 6 -12.72 -2.99 -11.04
CA PRO A 6 -12.29 -2.21 -12.20
C PRO A 6 -11.49 -3.03 -13.20
N ALA A 7 -10.61 -3.93 -12.74
CA ALA A 7 -9.86 -4.82 -13.61
C ALA A 7 -10.80 -5.73 -14.44
N LYS A 8 -11.83 -6.29 -13.80
CA LYS A 8 -12.87 -7.07 -14.49
C LYS A 8 -13.64 -6.21 -15.50
N ALA A 9 -14.06 -5.01 -15.13
CA ALA A 9 -14.78 -4.09 -16.02
C ALA A 9 -13.95 -3.67 -17.24
N PHE A 10 -12.65 -3.49 -17.07
CA PHE A 10 -11.70 -3.18 -18.14
C PHE A 10 -11.38 -4.38 -19.05
N GLY A 11 -11.76 -5.60 -18.65
CA GLY A 11 -11.38 -6.82 -19.37
C GLY A 11 -9.90 -7.20 -19.19
N ALA A 12 -9.28 -6.78 -18.08
CA ALA A 12 -7.90 -7.12 -17.78
C ALA A 12 -7.72 -8.64 -17.67
N LYS A 13 -6.75 -9.17 -18.43
CA LYS A 13 -6.30 -10.56 -18.33
C LYS A 13 -5.17 -10.67 -17.30
N ASP A 14 -5.05 -11.84 -16.68
CA ASP A 14 -3.95 -12.17 -15.76
C ASP A 14 -3.77 -11.15 -14.61
N TYR A 15 -4.88 -10.56 -14.13
CA TYR A 15 -4.88 -9.59 -13.05
C TYR A 15 -5.03 -10.24 -11.68
N GLY A 16 -4.22 -9.79 -10.73
CA GLY A 16 -4.28 -10.17 -9.32
C GLY A 16 -3.09 -11.02 -8.87
N ILE A 17 -3.01 -11.25 -7.56
CA ILE A 17 -1.91 -12.03 -6.96
C ILE A 17 -2.24 -13.52 -7.09
N LYS A 18 -1.70 -14.14 -8.14
CA LYS A 18 -1.89 -15.57 -8.45
C LYS A 18 -0.67 -16.08 -9.21
N VAL A 19 -0.29 -17.33 -8.95
CA VAL A 19 0.76 -18.01 -9.71
C VAL A 19 0.42 -18.01 -11.21
N GLY A 20 1.41 -17.66 -12.04
CA GLY A 20 1.27 -17.56 -13.50
C GLY A 20 0.94 -16.14 -14.00
N ASN A 21 0.41 -15.26 -13.15
CA ASN A 21 0.22 -13.85 -13.52
C ASN A 21 1.56 -13.09 -13.56
N PRO A 22 1.64 -11.97 -14.31
CA PRO A 22 2.75 -11.04 -14.20
C PRO A 22 2.99 -10.62 -12.75
N ALA A 23 4.26 -10.41 -12.40
CA ALA A 23 4.66 -9.93 -11.07
C ALA A 23 4.37 -8.42 -10.91
N ASP A 24 3.08 -8.07 -11.00
CA ASP A 24 2.53 -6.73 -10.91
C ASP A 24 1.77 -6.58 -9.59
N LEU A 25 2.28 -5.76 -8.68
CA LEU A 25 1.63 -5.54 -7.39
C LEU A 25 1.98 -4.19 -6.78
N VAL A 26 1.11 -3.75 -5.87
CA VAL A 26 1.31 -2.56 -5.05
C VAL A 26 1.25 -2.97 -3.60
N ALA A 27 2.28 -2.65 -2.83
CA ALA A 27 2.30 -2.82 -1.39
C ALA A 27 1.98 -1.48 -0.72
N PHE A 28 1.05 -1.49 0.23
CA PHE A 28 0.69 -0.33 1.02
C PHE A 28 1.37 -0.39 2.38
N ASP A 29 1.70 0.78 2.92
CA ASP A 29 2.18 0.93 4.29
C ASP A 29 1.01 0.86 5.29
N ALA A 30 0.39 -0.32 5.35
CA ALA A 30 -0.74 -0.60 6.22
C ALA A 30 -0.89 -2.12 6.41
N PRO A 31 -1.20 -2.60 7.63
CA PRO A 31 -1.31 -4.04 7.90
C PRO A 31 -2.60 -4.65 7.37
N THR A 32 -3.68 -3.86 7.22
CA THR A 32 -4.97 -4.32 6.70
C THR A 32 -5.54 -3.39 5.64
N ALA A 33 -6.51 -3.88 4.87
CA ALA A 33 -7.24 -3.05 3.91
C ALA A 33 -8.05 -1.93 4.59
N ILE A 34 -8.53 -2.14 5.82
CA ILE A 34 -9.24 -1.12 6.59
C ILE A 34 -8.28 -0.01 7.01
N ASP A 35 -7.08 -0.37 7.48
CA ASP A 35 -6.03 0.59 7.82
C ASP A 35 -5.58 1.39 6.60
N ALA A 36 -5.41 0.72 5.45
CA ALA A 36 -5.04 1.37 4.20
C ALA A 36 -6.03 2.46 3.77
N ILE A 37 -7.33 2.25 4.03
CA ILE A 37 -8.38 3.21 3.73
C ILE A 37 -8.41 4.33 4.77
N ARG A 38 -8.48 4.01 6.07
CA ARG A 38 -8.68 5.02 7.13
C ARG A 38 -7.46 5.94 7.29
N LEU A 39 -6.25 5.41 7.09
CA LEU A 39 -5.00 6.17 7.18
C LEU A 39 -4.60 6.79 5.84
N VAL A 40 -5.34 6.51 4.77
CA VAL A 40 -4.98 6.91 3.40
C VAL A 40 -3.52 6.49 3.11
N ALA A 41 -3.22 5.22 3.35
CA ALA A 41 -1.86 4.72 3.37
C ALA A 41 -1.15 4.96 2.04
N ARG A 42 0.14 5.32 2.14
CA ARG A 42 0.99 5.52 0.96
C ARG A 42 1.31 4.17 0.32
N ARG A 43 1.51 4.19 -1.01
CA ARG A 43 2.06 3.03 -1.72
C ARG A 43 3.54 2.92 -1.37
N TYR A 44 3.89 1.98 -0.51
CA TYR A 44 5.27 1.72 -0.12
C TYR A 44 6.10 1.27 -1.32
N LEU A 45 5.56 0.31 -2.09
CA LEU A 45 6.18 -0.21 -3.31
C LEU A 45 5.16 -0.35 -4.43
N VAL A 46 5.61 -0.03 -5.65
CA VAL A 46 4.92 -0.37 -6.89
C VAL A 46 5.88 -1.22 -7.72
N ILE A 47 5.45 -2.44 -8.02
CA ILE A 47 6.21 -3.43 -8.77
C ILE A 47 5.48 -3.70 -10.08
N LYS A 48 6.23 -3.66 -11.19
CA LYS A 48 5.75 -3.98 -12.53
C LYS A 48 6.71 -4.99 -13.16
N ASN A 49 6.21 -6.12 -13.63
CA ASN A 49 6.98 -7.22 -14.20
C ASN A 49 8.18 -7.64 -13.33
N GLY A 50 8.00 -7.64 -12.01
CA GLY A 50 9.05 -8.01 -11.05
C GLY A 50 10.08 -6.93 -10.77
N ALA A 51 10.00 -5.75 -11.40
CA ALA A 51 10.87 -4.61 -11.13
C ALA A 51 10.16 -3.56 -10.26
N ILE A 52 10.88 -3.00 -9.28
CA ILE A 52 10.40 -1.84 -8.51
C ILE A 52 10.43 -0.63 -9.43
N ILE A 53 9.26 -0.04 -9.70
CA ILE A 53 9.13 1.16 -10.55
C ILE A 53 8.81 2.42 -9.75
N ALA A 54 8.34 2.28 -8.50
CA ALA A 54 8.19 3.38 -7.57
C ALA A 54 8.33 2.88 -6.13
N GLN A 55 8.89 3.73 -5.28
CA GLN A 55 9.02 3.49 -3.84
C GLN A 55 8.72 4.78 -3.09
N THR A 56 7.96 4.67 -2.00
CA THR A 56 7.69 5.79 -1.10
C THR A 56 8.21 5.44 0.29
N LYS A 57 8.93 6.37 0.93
CA LYS A 57 9.26 6.21 2.35
C LYS A 57 7.99 6.42 3.20
N PRO A 58 7.67 5.49 4.13
CA PRO A 58 6.67 5.71 5.16
C PRO A 58 6.86 7.06 5.84
N TYR A 59 5.75 7.73 6.18
CA TYR A 59 5.87 8.93 7.00
C TYR A 59 6.16 8.53 8.44
N GLU A 60 6.96 9.34 9.13
CA GLU A 60 7.15 9.22 10.56
C GLU A 60 6.40 10.37 11.22
N THR A 61 5.65 10.08 12.28
CA THR A 61 4.99 11.10 13.08
C THR A 61 5.53 11.01 14.49
N ASN A 62 6.16 12.09 14.94
CA ASN A 62 6.66 12.22 16.30
C ASN A 62 5.85 13.30 17.02
N ILE A 63 5.39 12.98 18.24
CA ILE A 63 4.78 13.93 19.15
C ILE A 63 5.87 14.47 20.07
N PHE A 64 6.00 15.79 20.13
CA PHE A 64 6.91 16.49 21.04
C PHE A 64 6.08 17.18 22.12
N LEU A 65 6.02 16.58 23.32
CA LEU A 65 5.21 17.09 24.43
C LEU A 65 5.95 16.92 25.76
N ASN A 66 6.00 17.97 26.58
CA ASN A 66 6.66 17.97 27.90
C ASN A 66 8.13 17.50 27.86
N GLY A 67 8.87 17.85 26.79
CA GLY A 67 10.26 17.44 26.60
C GLY A 67 10.45 15.95 26.25
N ARG A 68 9.37 15.23 25.94
CA ARG A 68 9.42 13.85 25.44
C ARG A 68 9.12 13.82 23.95
N GLU A 69 9.81 12.93 23.25
CA GLU A 69 9.53 12.55 21.88
C GLU A 69 8.90 11.16 21.85
N GLU A 70 7.77 11.01 21.18
CA GLU A 70 7.07 9.74 21.03
C GLU A 70 6.67 9.52 19.57
N LYS A 71 7.05 8.36 19.02
CA LYS A 71 6.68 7.96 17.66
C LYS A 71 5.29 7.33 17.66
N ILE A 72 4.43 7.78 16.75
CA ILE A 72 3.05 7.29 16.58
C ILE A 72 2.82 6.88 15.13
N ASP A 73 2.10 5.77 14.94
CA ASP A 73 1.73 5.21 13.64
C ASP A 73 0.21 5.25 13.37
N PHE A 74 -0.59 5.64 14.38
CA PHE A 74 -2.05 5.64 14.35
C PHE A 74 -2.67 4.26 14.05
N ILE A 75 -1.94 3.18 14.30
CA ILE A 75 -2.45 1.80 14.22
C ILE A 75 -2.97 1.40 15.61
N LYS A 76 -4.11 0.69 15.66
CA LYS A 76 -4.77 0.26 16.90
C LYS A 76 -4.96 -1.25 16.89
#